data_AF-A0AAN4MGD1-F1
#
_entry.id   AF-A0AAN4MGD1-F1
#
_cell.length_a   1.000
_cell.length_b   1.000
_cell.length_c   1.000
_cell.angle_alpha   90.00
_cell.angle_beta   90.00
_cell.angle_gamma   90.00
#
_symmetry.space_group_name_H-M   'P 1'
#
loop_
_entity.id
_entity.type
_entity.pdbx_description
1 polymer ?
#
loop_
_entity_poly.entity_id
_entity_poly.type
_entity_poly.pdbx_seq_one_letter_code
_entity_poly.pdbx_strand_id
1 'polypeptide(L)' 'MKRGKEVAKISLIETKKGFEMNEVCQKRFTSFCRTWMNRDKHFIDQLRMRGLSRMNQLRYQLVA' A
#
# COMPACT_ATOMS: atom_id res chain seq x y z
N MET A 1 23.29 11.17 8.62
CA MET A 1 22.66 9.89 8.20
C MET A 1 21.77 10.16 7.00
N LYS A 2 22.12 9.60 5.83
CA LYS A 2 21.31 9.73 4.61
C LYS A 2 19.92 9.19 4.91
N ARG A 3 18.88 10.05 4.91
CA ARG A 3 17.46 9.66 4.95
C ARG A 3 17.16 8.86 3.68
N GLY A 4 17.58 7.59 3.63
CA GLY A 4 17.09 6.66 2.64
C GLY A 4 15.58 6.62 2.80
N LYS A 5 14.83 6.86 1.73
CA LYS A 5 13.37 6.76 1.74
C LYS A 5 13.01 5.34 2.18
N GLU A 6 12.66 5.15 3.45
CA GLU A 6 12.15 3.88 3.93
C GLU A 6 10.86 3.58 3.17
N VAL A 7 10.92 2.56 2.34
CA VAL A 7 9.79 2.06 1.55
C VAL A 7 9.03 1.03 2.36
N ALA A 8 7.71 0.98 2.16
CA ALA A 8 6.87 -0.04 2.77
C ALA A 8 7.33 -1.44 2.30
N LYS A 9 7.58 -2.34 3.25
CA LYS A 9 7.96 -3.74 2.99
C LYS A 9 7.07 -4.66 3.80
N ILE A 10 6.57 -5.71 3.14
CA ILE A 10 5.87 -6.83 3.75
C ILE A 10 6.69 -8.08 3.49
N SER A 11 6.87 -8.91 4.52
CA SER A 11 7.48 -10.23 4.38
C SER A 11 6.53 -11.14 3.60
N LEU A 12 7.10 -11.94 2.69
CA LEU A 12 6.36 -13.01 2.03
C LEU A 12 6.28 -14.28 2.91
N ILE A 13 7.00 -14.29 4.04
CA ILE A 13 7.00 -15.40 4.98
C ILE A 13 5.84 -15.18 5.96
N GLU A 14 4.87 -16.08 5.91
CA GLU A 14 3.76 -16.12 6.85
C GLU A 14 4.26 -16.67 8.20
N THR A 15 3.95 -15.96 9.28
CA THR A 15 4.22 -16.41 10.66
C THR A 15 2.92 -16.78 11.36
N LYS A 16 3.01 -17.38 12.56
CA LYS A 16 1.83 -17.65 13.41
C LYS A 16 0.99 -16.40 13.75
N LYS A 17 1.55 -15.19 13.58
CA LYS A 17 0.90 -13.90 13.82
C LYS A 17 0.57 -13.15 12.52
N GLY A 18 0.71 -13.80 11.36
CA GLY A 18 0.54 -13.20 10.03
C GLY A 18 1.87 -12.77 9.39
N PHE A 19 1.80 -11.89 8.40
CA PHE A 19 2.95 -11.40 7.66
C PHE A 19 3.66 -10.26 8.40
N GLU A 20 4.97 -10.39 8.58
CA GLU A 20 5.76 -9.34 9.23
C GLU A 20 5.87 -8.11 8.30
N MET A 21 5.63 -6.93 8.85
CA MET A 21 5.63 -5.67 8.11
C MET A 21 6.58 -4.69 8.79
N ASN A 22 7.32 -3.90 8.00
CA ASN A 22 8.10 -2.80 8.57
C ASN A 22 7.20 -1.66 9.06
N GLU A 23 7.73 -0.78 9.92
CA GLU A 23 6.95 0.27 10.59
C GLU A 23 6.20 1.18 9.60
N VAL A 24 6.84 1.51 8.47
CA VAL A 24 6.23 2.31 7.39
C VAL A 24 5.03 1.58 6.76
N CYS A 25 5.14 0.28 6.52
CA CYS A 25 4.05 -0.53 5.99
C CYS A 25 2.91 -0.66 7.00
N GLN A 26 3.23 -0.92 8.27
CA GLN A 26 2.23 -1.01 9.35
C GLN A 26 1.42 0.29 9.48
N LYS A 27 2.06 1.46 9.56
CA LYS A 27 1.36 2.75 9.67
C LYS A 27 0.40 3.00 8.50
N ARG A 28 0.83 2.70 7.26
CA ARG A 28 -0.01 2.85 6.07
C ARG A 28 -1.17 1.86 6.08
N PHE A 29 -0.91 0.62 6.47
CA PHE A 29 -1.93 -0.43 6.55
C PHE A 29 -2.98 -0.13 7.62
N THR A 30 -2.57 0.31 8.81
CA THR A 30 -3.50 0.72 9.87
C THR A 30 -4.39 1.88 9.44
N SER A 31 -3.81 2.88 8.76
CA SER A 31 -4.57 4.01 8.21
C SER A 31 -5.61 3.52 7.18
N PHE A 32 -5.20 2.63 6.28
CA PHE A 32 -6.12 1.98 5.34
C PHE A 32 -7.27 1.25 6.06
N CYS A 33 -6.96 0.39 7.05
CA CYS A 33 -7.97 -0.36 7.79
C CYS A 33 -8.96 0.56 8.51
N ARG A 34 -8.47 1.64 9.13
CA ARG A 34 -9.33 2.61 9.81
C ARG A 34 -10.31 3.25 8.83
N THR A 35 -9.83 3.70 7.68
CA THR A 35 -10.69 4.35 6.70
C THR A 35 -11.67 3.38 6.04
N TRP A 36 -11.22 2.14 5.79
CA TRP A 36 -12.08 1.06 5.30
C TRP A 36 -13.20 0.72 6.29
N MET A 37 -12.88 0.56 7.57
CA MET A 37 -13.87 0.30 8.64
C MET A 37 -14.85 1.46 8.81
N ASN A 38 -14.40 2.69 8.64
CA ASN A 38 -15.26 3.88 8.67
C ASN A 38 -16.13 4.03 7.41
N ARG A 39 -16.01 3.12 6.42
CA ARG A 39 -16.73 3.16 5.12
C ARG A 39 -16.65 4.53 4.45
N ASP A 40 -15.51 5.21 4.57
CA ASP A 40 -15.28 6.48 3.88
C ASP A 40 -15.17 6.20 2.37
N LYS A 41 -16.32 6.33 1.69
CA LYS A 41 -16.47 6.07 0.26
C LYS A 41 -15.51 6.91 -0.57
N HIS A 42 -15.29 8.17 -0.18
CA HIS A 42 -14.43 9.08 -0.93
C HIS A 42 -12.98 8.62 -0.90
N PHE A 43 -12.47 8.23 0.27
CA PHE A 43 -11.11 7.73 0.40
C PHE A 43 -10.92 6.37 -0.30
N ILE A 44 -11.88 5.46 -0.18
CA ILE A 44 -11.85 4.16 -0.87
C ILE A 44 -11.80 4.35 -2.39
N ASP A 45 -12.63 5.25 -2.92
CA ASP A 45 -12.64 5.58 -4.35
C ASP A 45 -11.31 6.21 -4.80
N GLN A 46 -10.74 7.13 -4.01
CA GLN A 46 -9.41 7.69 -4.31
C GLN A 46 -8.32 6.62 -4.35
N LEU A 47 -8.33 5.66 -3.42
CA LEU A 47 -7.38 4.55 -3.43
C LEU A 47 -7.55 3.67 -4.65
N ARG A 48 -8.79 3.35 -5.03
CA ARG A 48 -9.10 2.56 -6.22
C ARG A 48 -8.60 3.25 -7.49
N MET A 49 -8.85 4.55 -7.62
CA MET A 49 -8.39 5.34 -8.76
C MET A 49 -6.87 5.43 -8.84
N ARG A 50 -6.17 5.55 -7.69
CA ARG A 50 -4.70 5.49 -7.64
C ARG A 50 -4.15 4.14 -8.09
N GLY A 51 -4.80 3.05 -7.70
CA GLY A 51 -4.47 1.69 -8.15
C GLY A 51 -4.58 1.55 -9.67
N LEU A 52 -5.71 1.97 -10.24
CA LEU A 52 -5.97 1.94 -11.68
C LEU A 52 -4.97 2.82 -12.46
N SER A 53 -4.70 4.03 -11.97
CA SER A 53 -3.71 4.94 -12.58
C SER A 53 -2.32 4.32 -12.65
N ARG A 54 -1.89 3.63 -11.58
CA ARG A 54 -0.57 3.00 -11.53
C ARG A 54 -0.47 1.78 -12.43
N MET A 55 -1.55 0.97 -12.52
CA MET A 55 -1.62 -0.14 -13.47
C MET A 55 -1.55 0.34 -14.92
N ASN A 56 -2.22 1.44 -15.24
CA ASN A 56 -2.16 2.03 -16.58
C ASN A 56 -0.75 2.51 -16.92
N GLN A 57 -0.05 3.18 -15.99
CA GLN A 57 1.35 3.57 -16.19
C GLN A 57 2.27 2.37 -16.43
N LEU A 58 2.11 1.28 -15.68
CA LEU A 58 2.88 0.05 -15.85
C LEU A 58 2.59 -0.63 -17.19
N ARG A 59 1.33 -0.61 -17.66
CA ARG A 59 0.97 -1.11 -18.99
C ARG A 59 1.68 -0.33 -20.11
N TYR A 60 1.73 0.99 -20.02
CA TYR A 60 2.46 1.80 -21.00
C TYR A 60 3.98 1.54 -20.97
N GLN A 61 4.55 1.18 -19.82
CA GLN A 61 5.97 0.81 -19.71
C GLN A 61 6.32 -0.58 -20.25
N LEU A 62 5.35 -1.50 -20.34
CA LEU A 62 5.57 -2.86 -20.86
C LEU A 62 5.41 -2.96 -22.39
N VAL A 63 4.86 -1.93 -23.02
CA VAL A 63 4.63 -1.85 -24.48
C VAL A 63 5.69 -0.98 -25.18
N ALA A 64 6.50 -0.24 -24.40
CA ALA A 64 7.62 0.58 -24.87
C ALA A 64 8.94 -0.18 -24.78
#